data_AF-A0A8J7N304-F1
#
_entry.id   AF-A0A8J7N304-F1
#
_cell.length_a   1.000
_cell.length_b   1.000
_cell.length_c   1.000
_cell.angle_alpha   90.00
_cell.angle_beta   90.00
_cell.angle_gamma   90.00
#
_symmetry.space_group_name_H-M   'P 1'
#
loop_
_entity.id
_entity.type
_entity.pdbx_description
1 polymer ?
#
loop_
_entity_poly.entity_id
_entity_poly.type
_entity_poly.pdbx_seq_one_letter_code
_entity_poly.pdbx_strand_id
1 'polypeptide(L)'
;MTVQTRLKPPFRAEHVGSFLRPQRLIEAARAHKAGKLDDAGFAKVQDDCVREIAAFQENLGLRSITDGEFRRRGWSAGFIDSVEG
;
A
#
# COMPACT_ATOMS: atom_id res chain seq x y z
N MET A 1 2.27 -31.30 -31.41
CA MET A 1 1.38 -30.12 -31.49
C MET A 1 0.64 -30.00 -30.17
N THR A 2 1.04 -29.08 -29.31
CA THR A 2 0.34 -28.84 -28.05
C THR A 2 -0.89 -28.00 -28.35
N VAL A 3 -2.08 -28.55 -28.13
CA VAL A 3 -3.33 -27.79 -28.21
C VAL A 3 -3.32 -26.81 -27.04
N GLN A 4 -3.06 -25.54 -27.33
CA GLN A 4 -3.16 -24.47 -26.36
C GLN A 4 -4.64 -24.29 -26.02
N THR A 5 -5.03 -24.69 -24.81
CA THR A 5 -6.40 -24.51 -24.31
C THR A 5 -6.73 -23.02 -24.36
N ARG A 6 -7.73 -22.63 -25.17
CA ARG A 6 -8.20 -21.24 -25.23
C ARG A 6 -8.87 -20.90 -23.90
N LEU A 7 -8.19 -20.11 -23.08
CA LEU A 7 -8.69 -19.55 -21.83
C LEU A 7 -10.03 -18.83 -22.10
N LYS A 8 -11.11 -19.27 -21.44
CA LYS A 8 -12.44 -18.66 -21.53
C LYS A 8 -12.80 -17.85 -20.26
N PRO A 9 -13.16 -16.56 -20.39
CA PRO A 9 -13.29 -15.55 -19.32
C PRO A 9 -14.48 -15.76 -18.35
N PRO A 10 -14.55 -15.02 -17.20
CA PRO A 10 -13.73 -13.85 -16.85
C PRO A 10 -12.46 -14.17 -16.05
N PHE A 11 -11.33 -13.67 -16.56
CA PHE A 11 -10.07 -13.59 -15.82
C PHE A 11 -9.98 -12.26 -15.08
N ARG A 12 -9.26 -12.26 -13.95
CA ARG A 12 -9.04 -11.09 -13.12
C ARG A 12 -7.59 -11.08 -12.66
N ALA A 13 -6.93 -9.94 -12.82
CA ALA A 13 -5.68 -9.64 -12.16
C ALA A 13 -5.96 -8.66 -11.01
N GLU A 14 -5.30 -8.86 -9.88
CA GLU A 14 -5.35 -7.98 -8.72
C GLU A 14 -3.94 -7.74 -8.21
N HIS A 15 -3.75 -6.59 -7.59
CA HIS A 15 -2.55 -6.30 -6.82
C HIS A 15 -2.75 -6.78 -5.38
N VAL A 16 -1.76 -7.48 -4.82
CA VAL A 16 -1.94 -8.21 -3.54
C VAL A 16 -1.81 -7.30 -2.32
N GLY A 17 -1.07 -6.19 -2.39
CA GLY A 17 -0.81 -5.37 -1.21
C GLY A 17 0.15 -4.22 -1.48
N SER A 18 1.39 -4.39 -1.04
CA SER A 18 2.44 -3.37 -1.04
C SER A 18 2.71 -2.74 -2.40
N PHE A 19 2.83 -1.41 -2.42
CA PHE A 19 3.44 -0.66 -3.51
C PHE A 19 4.79 -0.07 -3.07
N LEU A 20 5.57 0.41 -4.04
CA LEU A 20 6.79 1.15 -3.72
C LEU A 20 6.42 2.41 -2.92
N ARG A 21 7.10 2.62 -1.79
CA ARG A 21 6.84 3.78 -0.94
C ARG A 21 7.29 5.06 -1.66
N PRO A 22 6.42 6.08 -1.78
CA PRO A 22 6.82 7.37 -2.30
C PRO A 22 7.95 7.97 -1.48
N GLN A 23 8.86 8.70 -2.12
CA GLN A 23 10.00 9.33 -1.45
C GLN A 23 9.55 10.24 -0.28
N ARG A 24 8.46 11.01 -0.48
CA ARG A 24 7.87 11.86 0.56
C ARG A 24 7.39 11.10 1.79
N LEU A 25 6.93 9.86 1.64
CA LEU A 25 6.53 9.01 2.76
C LEU A 25 7.74 8.53 3.56
N ILE A 26 8.83 8.18 2.86
CA ILE A 26 10.09 7.77 3.49
C ILE A 26 10.67 8.94 4.31
N GLU A 27 10.66 10.14 3.75
CA GLU A 27 11.14 11.35 4.40
C GLU A 27 10.28 11.73 5.61
N ALA A 28 8.95 11.68 5.48
CA ALA A 28 8.05 11.93 6.59
C ALA A 28 8.25 10.93 7.73
N ALA A 29 8.42 9.64 7.44
CA ALA A 29 8.72 8.63 8.44
C ALA A 29 10.05 8.89 9.17
N ARG A 30 11.09 9.37 8.45
CA ARG A 30 12.36 9.78 9.06
C ARG A 30 12.21 11.02 9.94
N ALA A 31 11.45 12.02 9.50
CA ALA A 31 11.19 13.24 10.25
C ALA A 31 10.38 12.97 11.53
N HIS A 32 9.35 12.13 11.43
CA HIS A 32 8.53 11.69 12.56
C HIS A 32 9.37 10.94 13.60
N LYS A 33 10.18 9.97 13.16
CA LYS A 33 11.13 9.27 14.04
C LYS A 33 12.15 10.19 14.71
N ALA A 34 12.51 11.30 14.06
CA ALA A 34 13.43 12.30 14.61
C ALA A 34 12.73 13.37 15.48
N GLY A 35 11.42 13.25 15.73
CA GLY A 35 10.64 14.23 16.49
C GLY A 35 10.45 15.58 15.78
N LYS A 36 10.70 15.65 14.47
CA LYS A 36 10.58 16.87 13.65
C LYS A 36 9.23 16.99 12.96
N LEU A 37 8.43 15.93 12.98
CA LEU A 37 7.08 15.87 12.45
C LEU A 37 6.21 15.22 13.52
N ASP A 38 5.08 15.83 13.84
CA ASP A 38 4.14 15.29 14.81
C ASP A 38 3.30 14.15 14.21
N ASP A 39 2.55 13.45 15.06
CA ASP A 39 1.72 12.33 14.65
C ASP A 39 0.69 12.73 13.60
N ALA A 40 0.06 13.90 13.76
CA ALA A 40 -0.93 14.44 12.84
C ALA A 40 -0.32 14.74 11.46
N GLY A 41 0.86 15.36 11.43
CA GLY A 41 1.60 15.64 10.20
C GLY A 41 2.05 14.37 9.49
N PHE A 42 2.51 13.35 10.22
CA PHE A 42 2.88 12.08 9.62
C PHE A 42 1.66 11.32 9.08
N ALA A 43 0.57 11.28 9.84
CA ALA A 43 -0.69 10.66 9.43
C ALA A 43 -1.24 11.31 8.14
N LYS A 44 -1.18 12.63 8.04
CA LYS A 44 -1.58 13.38 6.83
C LYS A 44 -0.76 12.96 5.60
N VAL A 45 0.56 12.86 5.72
CA VAL A 45 1.40 12.40 4.60
C VAL A 45 1.03 10.98 4.18
N GLN A 46 0.76 10.10 5.13
CA GLN A 46 0.30 8.73 4.85
C GLN A 46 -1.05 8.74 4.13
N ASP A 47 -2.04 9.51 4.59
CA ASP A 47 -3.37 9.62 3.95
C ASP A 47 -3.27 10.13 2.52
N ASP A 48 -2.46 11.16 2.30
CA ASP A 48 -2.23 11.70 0.96
C ASP A 48 -1.60 10.63 0.04
N CYS A 49 -0.64 9.84 0.54
CA CYS A 49 -0.02 8.77 -0.26
C CYS A 49 -1.02 7.64 -0.56
N VAL A 50 -1.85 7.26 0.41
CA VAL A 50 -2.90 6.24 0.26
C VAL A 50 -3.94 6.69 -0.76
N ARG A 51 -4.36 7.95 -0.72
CA ARG A 51 -5.29 8.51 -1.70
C ARG A 51 -4.73 8.47 -3.12
N GLU A 52 -3.46 8.83 -3.29
CA GLU A 52 -2.79 8.80 -4.59
C GLU A 52 -2.68 7.38 -5.16
N ILE A 53 -2.29 6.39 -4.34
CA ILE A 53 -2.16 5.01 -4.83
C ILE A 53 -3.51 4.36 -5.10
N ALA A 54 -4.54 4.71 -4.32
CA ALA A 54 -5.91 4.28 -4.59
C ALA A 54 -6.39 4.82 -5.94
N ALA A 55 -6.26 6.13 -6.18
CA ALA A 55 -6.65 6.76 -7.44
C ALA A 55 -5.86 6.19 -8.64
N PHE A 56 -4.56 5.91 -8.48
CA PHE A 56 -3.76 5.25 -9.51
C PHE A 56 -4.35 3.88 -9.92
N GLN A 57 -4.69 3.04 -8.93
CA GLN A 57 -5.26 1.71 -9.17
C GLN A 57 -6.66 1.79 -9.81
N GLU A 58 -7.50 2.73 -9.36
CA GLU A 58 -8.81 2.99 -9.95
C GLU A 58 -8.68 3.42 -11.43
N ASN A 59 -7.72 4.30 -11.74
CA ASN A 59 -7.45 4.76 -13.10
C ASN A 59 -6.93 3.65 -14.02
N LEU A 60 -6.32 2.59 -13.47
CA LEU A 60 -5.94 1.39 -14.21
C LEU A 60 -7.14 0.45 -14.47
N GLY A 61 -8.31 0.74 -13.92
CA GLY A 61 -9.50 -0.12 -14.01
C GLY A 61 -9.43 -1.35 -13.13
N LEU A 62 -8.57 -1.35 -12.09
CA LEU A 62 -8.54 -2.43 -11.11
C LEU A 62 -9.85 -2.42 -10.32
N ARG A 63 -10.51 -3.58 -10.26
CA ARG A 63 -11.76 -3.74 -9.53
C ARG A 63 -11.56 -4.04 -8.03
N SER A 64 -10.32 -4.26 -7.60
CA SER A 64 -9.90 -4.38 -6.20
C SER A 64 -8.61 -3.60 -6.06
N ILE A 65 -8.50 -2.78 -5.03
CA ILE A 65 -7.38 -1.87 -4.80
C ILE A 65 -6.84 -2.04 -3.38
N THR A 66 -5.60 -1.63 -3.15
CA THR A 66 -4.94 -1.67 -1.84
C THR A 66 -4.50 -0.27 -1.41
N ASP A 67 -4.19 -0.08 -0.13
CA ASP A 67 -3.60 1.17 0.39
C ASP A 67 -2.07 1.25 0.14
N GLY A 68 -1.51 0.30 -0.61
CA GLY A 68 -0.07 0.14 -0.81
C GLY A 68 0.72 -0.25 0.44
N GLU A 69 0.06 -0.60 1.54
CA GLU A 69 0.67 -0.91 2.84
C GLU A 69 1.54 0.22 3.42
N PHE A 70 1.23 1.46 3.06
CA PHE A 70 2.03 2.64 3.41
C PHE A 70 2.07 2.95 4.90
N ARG A 71 1.12 2.42 5.68
CA ARG A 71 1.07 2.55 7.14
C ARG A 71 1.84 1.44 7.88
N ARG A 72 2.25 0.38 7.19
CA ARG A 72 2.94 -0.77 7.82
C ARG A 72 4.45 -0.58 7.84
N ARG A 73 5.05 -0.89 8.99
CA ARG A 73 6.52 -1.03 9.14
C ARG A 73 7.04 -2.34 8.52
N GLY A 74 6.24 -3.40 8.56
CA GLY A 74 6.55 -4.71 8.03
C GLY A 74 5.32 -5.63 8.07
N TRP A 75 5.44 -6.83 7.51
CA TRP A 75 4.30 -7.74 7.37
C TRP A 75 3.75 -8.21 8.74
N SER A 76 4.60 -8.49 9.72
CA SER A 76 4.15 -8.94 11.04
C SER A 76 3.76 -7.80 11.98
N ALA A 77 4.02 -6.54 11.60
CA ALA A 77 3.91 -5.39 12.52
C ALA A 77 2.51 -5.25 13.13
N GLY A 78 1.47 -5.37 12.31
CA GLY A 78 0.09 -5.24 12.81
C GLY A 78 -0.28 -6.30 13.86
N PHE A 79 0.25 -7.51 13.75
CA PHE A 79 0.02 -8.56 14.74
C PHE A 79 0.80 -8.29 16.03
N ILE A 80 2.10 -8.01 15.91
CA ILE A 80 2.98 -7.76 17.05
C ILE A 80 2.53 -6.54 17.85
N ASP A 81 2.11 -5.47 17.17
CA ASP A 81 1.67 -4.23 17.82
C ASP A 81 0.29 -4.38 18.50
N SER A 82 -0.44 -5.49 18.26
CA SER A 82 -1.80 -5.73 18.78
C SER A 82 -1.89 -6.71 19.95
N VAL A 83 -0.76 -7.27 20.41
CA VAL A 83 -0.74 -8.26 21.50
C VAL A 83 0.19 -7.81 22.63
N GLU A 84 -0.22 -8.05 23.87
CA GLU A 84 0.68 -7.99 25.03
C GLU A 84 1.41 -9.34 25.14
N GLY A 85 2.73 -9.29 25.36
CA GLY A 85 3.62 -10.45 25.41
C GLY A 85 3.52 -11.26 26.69
#